data_AF-F0QTI3-F1
#
_entry.id   AF-F0QTI3-F1
#
_cell.length_a   1.000
_cell.length_b   1.000
_cell.length_c   1.000
_cell.angle_alpha   90.00
_cell.angle_beta   90.00
_cell.angle_gamma   90.00
#
_symmetry.space_group_name_H-M   'P 1'
#
loop_
_entity.id
_entity.type
_entity.pdbx_description
1 polymer ?
#
loop_
_entity_poly.entity_id
_entity_poly.type
_entity_poly.pdbx_seq_one_letter_code
_entity_poly.pdbx_strand_id
1 'polypeptide(L)'
;MVFRNFYEGRYDDGFNNVMKYSVYRTTPSAFRKIYNLIIPVLDKVMTVQPQVNPDLVRLLVRLNIVLEYQKRRGMIDDDLADGIKTAIDEIRRSLGNPKGVDQARELARALRDSLDAFLAYVIYAKRGEEEL
;
A
#
# COMPACT_ATOMS: atom_id res chain seq x y z
N MET A 1 2.48 -4.97 10.06
CA MET A 1 3.87 -5.00 10.57
C MET A 1 4.78 -4.02 9.84
N VAL A 2 4.79 -3.95 8.50
CA VAL A 2 5.56 -2.92 7.76
C VAL A 2 4.85 -1.56 7.77
N PHE A 3 3.68 -1.46 7.13
CA PHE A 3 2.87 -0.23 7.06
C PHE A 3 2.74 0.51 8.40
N ARG A 4 2.52 -0.25 9.48
CA ARG A 4 2.34 0.31 10.82
C ARG A 4 3.58 1.05 11.32
N ASN A 5 4.78 0.55 11.03
CA ASN A 5 6.02 1.21 11.41
C ASN A 5 6.17 2.56 10.70
N PHE A 6 5.82 2.63 9.40
CA PHE A 6 5.81 3.89 8.65
C PHE A 6 4.79 4.87 9.21
N TYR A 7 3.60 4.40 9.58
CA TYR A 7 2.55 5.25 10.18
C TYR A 7 2.95 5.79 11.56
N GLU A 8 3.68 5.00 12.35
CA GLU A 8 4.15 5.41 13.69
C GLU A 8 5.48 6.17 13.65
N GLY A 9 6.03 6.49 12.47
CA GLY A 9 7.31 7.18 12.31
C GLY A 9 8.54 6.33 12.67
N ARG A 10 8.37 5.02 12.87
CA ARG A 10 9.43 4.06 13.15
C ARG A 10 10.07 3.56 11.86
N TYR A 11 10.64 4.49 11.08
CA TYR A 11 11.12 4.20 9.72
C TYR A 11 12.22 3.13 9.67
N ASP A 12 13.18 3.15 10.59
CA ASP A 12 14.26 2.15 10.65
C ASP A 12 13.71 0.73 10.84
N ASP A 13 12.76 0.55 11.78
CA ASP A 13 12.04 -0.70 11.96
C ASP A 13 11.23 -1.08 10.71
N GLY A 14 10.66 -0.08 10.03
CA GLY A 14 9.96 -0.22 8.76
C GLY A 14 10.85 -0.81 7.68
N PHE A 15 12.00 -0.19 7.41
CA PHE A 15 12.98 -0.64 6.42
C PHE A 15 13.54 -2.01 6.76
N ASN A 16 13.93 -2.24 8.02
CA ASN A 16 14.43 -3.54 8.47
C ASN A 16 13.40 -4.67 8.24
N ASN A 17 12.11 -4.38 8.47
CA ASN A 17 11.04 -5.36 8.23
C ASN A 17 10.78 -5.59 6.74
N VAL A 18 10.88 -4.56 5.90
CA VAL A 18 10.79 -4.69 4.44
C VAL A 18 11.93 -5.54 3.89
N MET A 19 13.17 -5.29 4.31
CA MET A 19 14.35 -6.02 3.83
C MET A 19 14.30 -7.51 4.16
N LYS A 20 13.64 -7.88 5.26
CA LYS A 20 13.41 -9.28 5.65
C LYS A 20 12.20 -9.91 4.97
N TYR A 21 11.40 -9.14 4.24
CA TYR A 21 10.17 -9.61 3.63
C TYR A 21 10.49 -10.51 2.44
N SER A 22 9.91 -11.71 2.43
CA SER A 22 10.04 -12.65 1.32
C SER A 22 8.72 -12.79 0.58
N VAL A 23 8.73 -12.41 -0.70
CA VAL A 23 7.68 -12.77 -1.66
C VAL A 23 8.08 -14.02 -2.43
N TYR A 24 7.09 -14.89 -2.69
CA TYR A 24 7.27 -16.16 -3.38
C TYR A 24 6.56 -16.18 -4.74
N ARG A 25 5.39 -15.53 -4.84
CA ARG A 25 4.59 -15.49 -6.08
C ARG A 25 4.57 -14.11 -6.73
N THR A 26 4.78 -13.05 -5.95
CA THR A 26 4.71 -11.68 -6.45
C THR A 26 5.89 -11.38 -7.38
N THR A 27 5.63 -11.33 -8.68
CA THR A 27 6.64 -10.91 -9.66
C THR A 27 6.79 -9.39 -9.70
N PRO A 28 7.95 -8.84 -10.15
CA PRO A 28 8.12 -7.40 -10.31
C PRO A 28 7.07 -6.74 -11.22
N SER A 29 6.66 -7.42 -12.28
CA SER A 29 5.63 -6.93 -13.21
C SER A 29 4.24 -6.90 -12.55
N ALA A 30 3.89 -7.95 -11.80
CA ALA A 30 2.62 -8.00 -11.07
C ALA A 30 2.55 -6.93 -9.98
N PHE A 31 3.63 -6.76 -9.21
CA PHE A 31 3.71 -5.72 -8.20
C PHE A 31 3.58 -4.32 -8.81
N ARG A 32 4.34 -4.02 -9.88
CA ARG A 32 4.27 -2.71 -10.57
C ARG A 32 2.87 -2.39 -11.08
N LYS A 33 2.11 -3.37 -11.57
CA LYS A 33 0.71 -3.16 -11.98
C LYS A 33 -0.17 -2.71 -10.80
N ILE A 34 -0.01 -3.34 -9.64
CA ILE A 34 -0.78 -3.01 -8.43
C ILE A 34 -0.33 -1.65 -7.89
N TYR A 35 0.98 -1.43 -7.78
CA TYR A 35 1.59 -0.18 -7.36
C TYR A 35 1.06 1.02 -8.18
N ASN A 36 1.11 0.92 -9.52
CA ASN A 36 0.65 1.98 -10.42
C ASN A 36 -0.87 2.26 -10.32
N LEU A 37 -1.67 1.31 -9.82
CA LEU A 37 -3.09 1.52 -9.56
C LEU A 37 -3.33 2.22 -8.23
N ILE A 38 -2.52 1.91 -7.21
CA ILE A 38 -2.70 2.39 -5.84
C ILE A 38 -2.16 3.81 -5.67
N ILE A 39 -0.93 4.08 -6.13
CA ILE A 39 -0.24 5.37 -5.86
C ILE A 39 -1.07 6.59 -6.26
N PRO A 40 -1.66 6.68 -7.47
CA PRO A 40 -2.45 7.86 -7.84
C PRO A 40 -3.68 8.09 -6.95
N VAL A 41 -4.22 7.02 -6.33
CA VAL A 41 -5.35 7.14 -5.40
C VAL A 41 -4.84 7.64 -4.05
N LEU A 42 -3.72 7.14 -3.54
CA LEU A 42 -3.09 7.64 -2.31
C LEU A 42 -2.72 9.11 -2.43
N ASP A 43 -2.19 9.53 -3.58
CA ASP A 43 -1.85 10.92 -3.87
C ASP A 43 -3.08 11.83 -3.78
N LYS A 44 -4.22 11.38 -4.31
CA LYS A 44 -5.50 12.08 -4.17
C LYS A 44 -5.99 12.14 -2.73
N VAL A 45 -5.77 11.09 -1.93
CA VAL A 45 -6.09 11.11 -0.49
C VAL A 45 -5.25 12.16 0.23
N MET A 46 -3.95 12.24 -0.06
CA MET A 46 -3.06 13.21 0.58
C MET A 46 -3.47 14.67 0.30
N THR A 47 -4.07 14.94 -0.86
CA THR A 47 -4.51 16.29 -1.27
C THR A 47 -6.02 16.53 -1.09
N VAL A 48 -6.77 15.57 -0.55
CA VAL A 48 -8.24 15.72 -0.42
C VAL A 48 -8.56 16.87 0.51
N GLN A 49 -9.54 17.70 0.19
CA GLN A 49 -10.00 18.77 1.08
C GLN A 49 -10.73 18.17 2.32
N PRO A 50 -10.94 18.94 3.40
CA PRO A 50 -11.53 18.45 4.66
C PRO A 50 -12.97 17.90 4.54
N GLN A 51 -13.64 18.09 3.40
CA GLN A 51 -14.91 17.45 3.09
C GLN A 51 -14.72 15.99 2.63
N VAL A 52 -15.63 15.13 3.08
CA VAL A 52 -15.73 13.75 2.60
C VAL A 52 -15.94 13.76 1.08
N ASN A 53 -15.10 13.01 0.35
CA ASN A 53 -15.22 12.84 -1.09
C ASN A 53 -15.72 11.41 -1.41
N PRO A 54 -17.02 11.23 -1.74
CA PRO A 54 -17.60 9.91 -1.99
C PRO A 54 -16.93 9.15 -3.15
N ASP A 55 -16.46 9.85 -4.18
CA ASP A 55 -15.78 9.23 -5.32
C ASP A 55 -14.44 8.63 -4.90
N LEU A 56 -13.71 9.30 -4.01
CA LEU A 56 -12.46 8.80 -3.47
C LEU A 56 -12.67 7.56 -2.60
N VAL A 57 -13.72 7.56 -1.77
CA VAL A 57 -14.14 6.37 -0.99
C VAL A 57 -14.45 5.20 -1.92
N ARG A 58 -15.17 5.44 -3.02
CA ARG A 58 -15.48 4.41 -4.03
C ARG A 58 -14.24 3.88 -4.73
N LEU A 59 -13.25 4.74 -5.02
CA LEU A 59 -11.97 4.33 -5.58
C LEU A 59 -11.21 3.39 -4.65
N LEU A 60 -11.17 3.68 -3.35
CA LEU A 60 -10.55 2.81 -2.34
C LEU A 60 -11.23 1.43 -2.26
N VAL A 61 -12.57 1.40 -2.31
CA VAL A 61 -13.33 0.13 -2.39
C VAL A 61 -12.94 -0.66 -3.65
N ARG A 62 -12.83 0.02 -4.80
CA ARG A 62 -12.43 -0.64 -6.05
C ARG A 62 -11.02 -1.20 -5.97
N LEU A 63 -10.08 -0.51 -5.33
CA LEU A 63 -8.72 -1.03 -5.11
C LEU A 63 -8.73 -2.33 -4.29
N ASN A 64 -9.54 -2.40 -3.22
CA ASN A 64 -9.69 -3.64 -2.44
C ASN A 64 -10.23 -4.80 -3.27
N ILE A 65 -11.21 -4.56 -4.14
CA ILE A 65 -11.74 -5.59 -5.06
C ILE A 65 -10.65 -6.07 -6.03
N VAL A 66 -9.87 -5.14 -6.60
CA VAL A 66 -8.77 -5.49 -7.51
C VAL A 66 -7.70 -6.30 -6.78
N LEU A 67 -7.32 -5.90 -5.57
CA LEU A 67 -6.33 -6.64 -4.76
C LEU A 67 -6.81 -8.05 -4.44
N GLU A 68 -8.08 -8.22 -4.04
CA GLU A 68 -8.66 -9.55 -3.80
C GLU A 68 -8.63 -10.41 -5.07
N TYR A 69 -8.98 -9.83 -6.22
CA TYR A 69 -8.90 -10.54 -7.50
C TYR A 69 -7.46 -10.98 -7.85
N GLN A 70 -6.47 -10.08 -7.71
CA GLN A 70 -5.07 -10.42 -7.99
C GLN A 70 -4.52 -11.49 -7.03
N LYS A 71 -4.91 -11.42 -5.75
CA LYS A 71 -4.62 -12.44 -4.74
C LYS A 71 -5.17 -13.81 -5.16
N ARG A 72 -6.45 -13.89 -5.51
CA ARG A 72 -7.11 -15.13 -5.94
C ARG A 72 -6.51 -15.73 -7.21
N ARG A 73 -5.94 -14.88 -8.08
CA ARG A 73 -5.20 -15.33 -9.27
C ARG A 73 -3.77 -15.78 -9.00
N GLY A 74 -3.28 -15.66 -7.77
CA GLY A 74 -1.90 -15.97 -7.41
C GLY A 74 -0.87 -15.00 -7.99
N MET A 75 -1.30 -13.78 -8.38
CA MET A 75 -0.42 -12.76 -8.96
C MET A 75 0.36 -11.98 -7.90
N ILE A 76 -0.13 -11.99 -6.66
CA ILE A 76 0.45 -11.34 -5.50
C ILE A 76 0.34 -12.30 -4.31
N ASP A 77 1.33 -12.26 -3.41
CA ASP A 77 1.31 -13.04 -2.19
C ASP A 77 0.16 -12.58 -1.27
N ASP A 78 -0.46 -13.55 -0.62
CA ASP A 78 -1.70 -13.37 0.13
C ASP A 78 -1.56 -12.38 1.28
N ASP A 79 -0.46 -12.49 2.03
CA ASP A 79 -0.07 -11.64 3.15
C ASP A 79 0.22 -10.20 2.71
N LEU A 80 0.89 -10.02 1.57
CA LEU A 80 1.13 -8.70 0.99
C LEU A 80 -0.19 -8.04 0.58
N ALA A 81 -1.04 -8.78 -0.14
CA ALA A 81 -2.34 -8.27 -0.58
C ALA A 81 -3.24 -7.91 0.61
N ASP A 82 -3.30 -8.76 1.64
CA ASP A 82 -4.10 -8.49 2.83
C ASP A 82 -3.55 -7.30 3.63
N GLY A 83 -2.24 -7.17 3.75
CA GLY A 83 -1.61 -6.01 4.40
C GLY A 83 -1.96 -4.68 3.72
N ILE A 84 -1.91 -4.65 2.39
CA ILE A 84 -2.31 -3.47 1.60
C ILE A 84 -3.82 -3.19 1.79
N LYS A 85 -4.67 -4.21 1.72
CA LYS A 85 -6.13 -4.07 1.90
C LYS A 85 -6.48 -3.51 3.28
N THR A 86 -5.83 -4.01 4.34
CA THR A 86 -6.02 -3.49 5.71
C THR A 86 -5.71 -2.00 5.79
N ALA A 87 -4.57 -1.56 5.21
CA ALA A 87 -4.20 -0.15 5.18
C ALA A 87 -5.23 0.70 4.38
N ILE A 88 -5.69 0.21 3.22
CA ILE A 88 -6.73 0.87 2.43
C ILE A 88 -8.04 1.00 3.22
N ASP A 89 -8.43 -0.02 3.98
CA ASP A 89 -9.64 0.03 4.83
C ASP A 89 -9.50 0.99 6.01
N GLU A 90 -8.30 1.16 6.58
CA GLU A 90 -8.03 2.19 7.59
C GLU A 90 -8.13 3.60 7.00
N ILE A 91 -7.57 3.84 5.82
CA ILE A 91 -7.69 5.11 5.09
C ILE A 91 -9.16 5.41 4.80
N ARG A 92 -9.89 4.43 4.26
CA ARG A 92 -11.31 4.57 3.91
C ARG A 92 -12.17 4.90 5.12
N ARG A 93 -11.96 4.21 6.25
CA ARG A 93 -12.67 4.49 7.51
C ARG A 93 -12.39 5.90 8.01
N SER A 94 -11.15 6.35 7.91
CA SER A 94 -10.74 7.70 8.32
C SER A 94 -11.38 8.79 7.44
N LEU A 95 -11.45 8.57 6.11
CA LEU A 95 -12.15 9.46 5.17
C LEU A 95 -13.66 9.50 5.36
N GLY A 96 -14.26 8.44 5.89
CA GLY A 96 -15.70 8.40 6.20
C GLY A 96 -16.11 9.32 7.36
N ASN A 97 -15.14 9.90 8.08
CA ASN A 97 -15.35 10.83 9.17
C ASN A 97 -14.76 12.21 8.80
N PRO A 98 -15.53 13.31 8.82
CA PRO A 98 -15.01 14.65 8.56
C PRO A 98 -13.81 15.05 9.44
N LYS A 99 -13.73 14.53 10.67
CA LYS A 99 -12.59 14.77 11.58
C LYS A 99 -11.39 13.86 11.32
N GLY A 100 -11.54 12.85 10.47
CA GLY A 100 -10.53 11.83 10.18
C GLY A 100 -9.74 12.10 8.89
N VAL A 101 -9.96 13.24 8.21
CA VAL A 101 -9.27 13.54 6.95
C VAL A 101 -7.76 13.64 7.14
N ASP A 102 -7.29 14.34 8.17
CA ASP A 102 -5.85 14.44 8.44
C ASP A 102 -5.23 13.07 8.75
N GLN A 103 -5.92 12.25 9.55
CA GLN A 103 -5.52 10.88 9.80
C GLN A 103 -5.46 10.06 8.50
N ALA A 104 -6.42 10.22 7.59
CA ALA A 104 -6.41 9.54 6.31
C ALA A 104 -5.22 9.94 5.44
N ARG A 105 -4.80 11.21 5.48
CA ARG A 105 -3.60 11.70 4.78
C ARG A 105 -2.34 11.06 5.33
N GLU A 106 -2.20 10.99 6.65
CA GLU A 106 -1.04 10.33 7.30
C GLU A 106 -0.99 8.83 6.99
N LEU A 107 -2.14 8.14 7.05
CA LEU A 107 -2.24 6.73 6.67
C LEU A 107 -1.89 6.52 5.18
N ALA A 108 -2.34 7.40 4.29
CA ALA A 108 -2.02 7.33 2.87
C ALA A 108 -0.53 7.55 2.60
N ARG A 109 0.10 8.50 3.28
CA ARG A 109 1.55 8.74 3.19
C ARG A 109 2.34 7.53 3.67
N ALA A 110 1.99 7.00 4.84
CA ALA A 110 2.64 5.81 5.39
C ALA A 110 2.49 4.58 4.48
N LEU A 111 1.32 4.38 3.87
CA LEU A 111 1.14 3.29 2.90
C LEU A 111 1.99 3.51 1.66
N ARG A 112 2.02 4.73 1.11
CA ARG A 112 2.87 5.07 -0.04
C ARG A 112 4.35 4.80 0.27
N ASP A 113 4.88 5.33 1.37
CA ASP A 113 6.28 5.14 1.76
C ASP A 113 6.62 3.66 1.94
N SER A 114 5.71 2.88 2.52
CA SER A 114 5.89 1.44 2.67
C SER A 114 5.91 0.68 1.34
N LEU A 115 5.10 1.11 0.37
CA LEU A 115 5.06 0.53 -0.99
C LEU A 115 6.30 0.91 -1.79
N ASP A 116 6.79 2.15 -1.64
CA ASP A 116 8.02 2.63 -2.25
C ASP A 116 9.24 1.85 -1.70
N ALA A 117 9.30 1.68 -0.39
CA ALA A 117 10.32 0.85 0.25
C ALA A 117 10.25 -0.61 -0.25
N PHE A 118 9.05 -1.18 -0.34
CA PHE A 118 8.87 -2.54 -0.83
C PHE A 118 9.32 -2.70 -2.29
N LEU A 119 8.98 -1.73 -3.14
CA LEU A 119 9.40 -1.70 -4.53
C LEU A 119 10.93 -1.71 -4.62
N ALA A 120 11.61 -0.84 -3.87
CA ALA A 120 13.06 -0.70 -3.90
C ALA A 120 13.78 -1.94 -3.33
N TYR A 121 13.42 -2.35 -2.11
CA TYR A 121 14.20 -3.31 -1.33
C TYR A 121 13.77 -4.77 -1.52
N VAL A 122 12.55 -5.04 -1.98
CA VAL A 122 12.08 -6.42 -2.17
C VAL A 122 12.00 -6.75 -3.66
N ILE A 123 11.40 -5.86 -4.45
CA ILE A 123 11.14 -6.14 -5.86
C ILE A 123 12.36 -5.90 -6.74
N TYR A 124 13.09 -4.80 -6.53
CA TYR A 124 14.29 -4.50 -7.33
C TYR A 124 15.57 -5.14 -6.78
N ALA A 125 15.74 -5.25 -5.47
CA ALA A 125 16.91 -5.91 -4.89
C ALA A 125 17.04 -7.39 -5.33
N LYS A 126 15.93 -8.15 -5.31
CA LYS A 126 15.92 -9.55 -5.77
C LYS A 126 16.30 -9.72 -7.23
N ARG A 127 15.95 -8.75 -8.10
CA ARG A 127 16.34 -8.79 -9.51
C ARG A 127 17.86 -8.64 -9.69
N GLY A 128 18.51 -7.87 -8.83
CA GLY A 128 19.97 -7.71 -8.84
C GLY A 128 20.73 -8.96 -8.41
N GLU A 129 20.13 -9.80 -7.55
CA GLU A 129 20.72 -11.07 -7.10
C GLU A 129 20.54 -12.20 -8.13
N GLU A 130 19.48 -12.18 -8.95
CA GLU A 130 19.26 -13.15 -10.03
C GLU A 130 20.10 -12.87 -11.30
N GLU A 131 20.65 -11.66 -11.44
CA GLU A 131 21.50 -11.23 -12.57
C GLU A 131 23.02 -11.34 -12.26
N LEU A 132 23.42 -11.88 -11.09
CA LEU A 132 24.81 -12.11 -10.64
C LEU A 132 25.14 -13.60 -10.52
#